data_AF-A0A9D0YHG2-F1
#
_entry.id   AF-A0A9D0YHG2-F1
#
_cell.length_a   1.000
_cell.length_b   1.000
_cell.length_c   1.000
_cell.angle_alpha   90.00
_cell.angle_beta   90.00
_cell.angle_gamma   90.00
#
_symmetry.space_group_name_H-M   'P 1'
#
loop_
_entity.id
_entity.type
_entity.pdbx_description
1 polymer ?
#
loop_
_entity_poly.entity_id
_entity_poly.type
_entity_poly.pdbx_seq_one_letter_code
_entity_poly.pdbx_strand_id
1 'polypeptide(L)'
;MNNEGHRCKRYGLIILAVFFSVLISGCESQQEPNTLLTAKSNVSQRFEGAHTLKGLVSNDERPIKNGRVEATDLNGQVLATMSLVDNARYRFDLPAGTSYPVILTAYPASGEEPLRVVVANPTPVNFDITSLTTAIAEQAKQMGGYTRKNLQRAAFEGVAMPDRDRTQAGFRGDPTKQFGGWH
;
A
#
# COMPACT_ATOMS: atom_id res chain seq x y z
N MET A 1 -9.87 44.40 -57.78
CA MET A 1 -11.12 43.64 -57.56
C MET A 1 -11.14 43.18 -56.12
N ASN A 2 -11.90 43.85 -55.24
CA ASN A 2 -13.32 43.61 -54.92
C ASN A 2 -13.39 42.71 -53.68
N ASN A 3 -13.69 43.28 -52.50
CA ASN A 3 -15.01 43.27 -51.83
C ASN A 3 -15.16 42.00 -50.95
N GLU A 4 -15.70 41.95 -49.73
CA GLU A 4 -16.51 42.80 -48.85
C GLU A 4 -16.11 42.37 -47.40
N GLY A 5 -16.12 43.17 -46.32
CA GLY A 5 -17.15 44.09 -45.88
C GLY A 5 -18.16 43.35 -44.98
N HIS A 6 -18.21 43.67 -43.68
CA HIS A 6 -19.37 43.61 -42.74
C HIS A 6 -18.86 43.42 -41.29
N ARG A 7 -19.27 44.16 -40.26
CA ARG A 7 -20.09 45.37 -40.13
C ARG A 7 -19.86 45.88 -38.70
N CYS A 8 -19.51 47.15 -38.55
CA CYS A 8 -19.48 47.86 -37.27
C CYS A 8 -20.82 48.60 -37.06
N LYS A 9 -21.43 48.48 -35.88
CA LYS A 9 -22.53 49.33 -35.34
C LYS A 9 -22.55 49.07 -33.82
N ARG A 10 -21.98 49.94 -32.96
CA ARG A 10 -22.40 51.27 -32.46
C ARG A 10 -23.73 51.28 -31.70
N TYR A 11 -23.70 52.06 -30.61
CA TYR A 11 -24.76 52.59 -29.75
C TYR A 11 -25.21 51.65 -28.62
N GLY A 12 -25.20 52.02 -27.34
CA GLY A 12 -24.93 53.33 -26.73
C GLY A 12 -25.45 53.36 -25.29
N LEU A 13 -25.18 54.49 -24.63
CA LEU A 13 -25.86 55.04 -23.46
C LEU A 13 -25.48 54.52 -22.05
N ILE A 14 -24.52 55.24 -21.46
CA ILE A 14 -24.60 55.96 -20.17
C ILE A 14 -25.86 55.70 -19.35
N ILE A 15 -25.70 55.13 -18.13
CA ILE A 15 -26.36 55.64 -16.92
C ILE A 15 -25.35 55.61 -15.76
N LEU A 16 -24.87 56.79 -15.43
CA LEU A 16 -24.25 57.16 -14.16
C LEU A 16 -25.37 57.18 -13.11
N ALA A 17 -25.31 56.31 -12.10
CA ALA A 17 -26.14 56.41 -10.90
C ALA A 17 -25.24 56.27 -9.67
N VAL A 18 -24.98 57.43 -9.07
CA VAL A 18 -24.36 57.61 -7.76
C VAL A 18 -25.45 57.39 -6.68
N PHE A 19 -25.01 57.00 -5.48
CA PHE A 19 -25.73 56.95 -4.20
C PHE A 19 -26.51 55.67 -3.88
N PHE A 20 -25.92 54.81 -3.04
CA PHE A 20 -26.42 54.63 -1.67
C PHE A 20 -25.36 53.94 -0.79
N SER A 21 -24.77 54.70 0.13
CA SER A 21 -24.04 54.19 1.28
C SER A 21 -25.02 53.55 2.25
N VAL A 22 -25.02 52.22 2.34
CA VAL A 22 -25.54 51.49 3.50
C VAL A 22 -24.36 50.78 4.15
N LEU A 23 -23.90 51.32 5.28
CA LEU A 23 -23.06 50.60 6.22
C LEU A 23 -23.95 49.59 6.93
N ILE A 24 -24.13 48.40 6.35
CA ILE A 24 -24.60 47.25 7.11
C ILE A 24 -23.39 46.78 7.91
N SER A 25 -23.35 47.13 9.20
CA SER A 25 -22.57 46.37 10.18
C SER A 25 -23.23 45.01 10.33
N GLY A 26 -23.02 44.14 9.36
CA GLY A 26 -23.16 42.71 9.53
C GLY A 26 -21.94 42.28 10.33
N CYS A 27 -22.17 41.92 11.60
CA CYS A 27 -21.20 41.13 12.36
C CYS A 27 -21.11 39.78 11.64
N GLU A 28 -20.21 39.71 10.66
CA GLU A 28 -19.85 38.47 10.00
C GLU A 28 -19.10 37.65 11.05
N SER A 29 -19.85 36.77 11.70
CA SER A 29 -19.26 35.62 12.36
C SER A 29 -18.45 34.92 11.28
N GLN A 30 -17.13 35.16 11.30
CA GLN A 30 -16.17 34.40 10.51
C GLN A 30 -16.34 32.95 10.90
N GLN A 31 -17.21 32.29 10.14
CA GLN A 31 -17.24 30.87 9.99
C GLN A 31 -15.98 30.57 9.19
N GLU A 32 -14.85 30.51 9.90
CA GLU A 32 -13.66 29.90 9.36
C GLU A 32 -14.12 28.54 8.84
N PRO A 33 -14.00 28.29 7.53
CA PRO A 33 -14.44 27.05 6.96
C PRO A 33 -13.72 25.96 7.74
N ASN A 34 -14.50 24.99 8.20
CA ASN A 34 -14.01 23.69 8.65
C ASN A 34 -13.22 23.08 7.49
N THR A 35 -12.00 23.55 7.29
CA THR A 35 -11.00 22.88 6.53
C THR A 35 -10.46 21.83 7.49
N LEU A 36 -11.33 20.85 7.74
CA LEU A 36 -11.00 19.43 7.78
C LEU A 36 -10.26 19.08 6.48
N LEU A 37 -9.14 19.74 6.21
CA LEU A 37 -8.00 19.04 5.69
C LEU A 37 -7.58 18.17 6.86
N THR A 38 -8.27 17.04 6.97
CA THR A 38 -7.53 15.80 6.96
C THR A 38 -6.68 15.91 5.69
N ALA A 39 -5.54 16.62 5.78
CA ALA A 39 -4.40 16.31 4.99
C ALA A 39 -4.21 14.85 5.35
N LYS A 40 -4.82 14.00 4.52
CA LYS A 40 -4.58 12.59 4.46
C LYS A 40 -3.14 12.58 3.99
N SER A 41 -2.27 12.85 4.94
CA SER A 41 -0.86 12.95 4.72
C SER A 41 -0.57 11.52 4.33
N ASN A 42 -0.40 11.31 3.03
CA ASN A 42 0.39 10.21 2.53
C ASN A 42 1.78 10.51 3.08
N VAL A 43 1.95 10.38 4.40
CA VAL A 43 3.24 10.14 5.00
C VAL A 43 3.62 8.84 4.35
N SER A 44 4.35 8.96 3.24
CA SER A 44 5.02 7.82 2.63
C SER A 44 5.81 7.23 3.77
N GLN A 45 5.26 6.13 4.21
CA GLN A 45 5.55 5.50 5.45
C GLN A 45 6.94 4.89 5.20
N ARG A 46 7.94 5.30 5.99
CA ARG A 46 9.36 4.99 5.76
C ARG A 46 9.98 4.36 6.99
N PHE A 47 11.01 3.54 6.82
CA PHE A 47 11.82 3.12 7.95
C PHE A 47 12.53 4.34 8.56
N GLU A 48 12.35 4.55 9.87
CA GLU A 48 12.99 5.67 10.60
C GLU A 48 14.51 5.52 10.69
N GLY A 49 15.00 4.28 10.68
CA GLY A 49 16.41 3.94 10.71
C GLY A 49 16.74 2.79 9.75
N ALA A 50 18.01 2.41 9.71
CA ALA A 50 18.42 1.20 9.00
C ALA A 50 17.69 -0.01 9.61
N HIS A 51 17.25 -0.92 8.74
CA HIS A 51 16.42 -2.03 9.15
C HIS A 51 16.88 -3.34 8.52
N THR A 52 17.03 -4.38 9.34
CA THR A 52 17.35 -5.72 8.87
C THR A 52 16.07 -6.51 8.67
N LEU A 53 15.83 -6.96 7.45
CA LEU A 53 14.82 -7.96 7.14
C LEU A 53 15.49 -9.32 6.99
N LYS A 54 15.00 -10.35 7.68
CA LYS A 54 15.54 -11.72 7.56
C LYS A 54 14.44 -12.75 7.73
N GLY A 55 14.69 -13.98 7.30
CA GLY A 55 13.73 -15.06 7.44
C GLY A 55 14.16 -16.33 6.74
N LEU A 56 13.25 -17.30 6.68
CA LEU A 56 13.36 -18.55 5.94
C LEU A 56 12.46 -18.49 4.68
N VAL A 57 12.88 -19.18 3.62
CA VAL A 57 12.06 -19.45 2.43
C VAL A 57 11.64 -20.92 2.43
N SER A 58 10.34 -21.19 2.39
CA SER A 58 9.80 -22.55 2.33
C SER A 58 8.44 -22.59 1.65
N ASN A 59 8.18 -23.61 0.84
CA ASN A 59 6.81 -23.93 0.41
C ASN A 59 6.17 -24.90 1.42
N ASP A 60 4.98 -25.44 1.10
CA ASP A 60 4.27 -26.38 1.98
C ASP A 60 4.95 -27.75 2.13
N GLU A 61 5.92 -28.06 1.26
CA GLU A 61 6.61 -29.34 1.22
C GLU A 61 7.99 -29.28 1.89
N ARG A 62 8.75 -28.20 1.66
CA ARG A 62 10.17 -28.13 1.98
C ARG A 62 10.72 -26.70 2.04
N PRO A 63 11.87 -26.51 2.73
CA PRO A 63 12.69 -25.32 2.57
C PRO A 63 13.21 -25.17 1.13
N ILE A 64 13.17 -23.94 0.60
CA ILE A 64 13.73 -23.58 -0.70
C ILE A 64 15.15 -23.06 -0.48
N LYS A 65 16.14 -23.91 -0.76
CA LYS A 65 17.55 -23.63 -0.48
C LYS A 65 18.34 -23.00 -1.64
N ASN A 66 17.78 -23.04 -2.85
CA ASN A 66 18.45 -22.59 -4.07
C ASN A 66 17.52 -21.66 -4.87
N GLY A 67 18.04 -20.51 -5.32
CA GLY A 67 17.26 -19.50 -6.02
C GLY A 67 17.77 -18.09 -5.76
N ARG A 68 16.87 -17.11 -5.79
CA ARG A 68 17.15 -15.73 -5.35
C ARG A 68 15.99 -15.13 -4.60
N VAL A 69 16.27 -14.16 -3.75
CA VAL A 69 15.27 -13.31 -3.10
C VAL A 69 15.51 -11.88 -3.56
N GLU A 70 14.44 -11.17 -3.87
CA GLU A 70 14.45 -9.75 -4.21
C GLU A 70 13.59 -8.98 -3.21
N ALA A 71 14.08 -7.84 -2.76
CA ALA A 71 13.32 -6.85 -2.03
C ALA A 71 12.94 -5.72 -3.00
N THR A 72 11.65 -5.44 -3.15
CA THR A 72 11.15 -4.38 -4.03
C THR A 72 10.26 -3.40 -3.28
N ASP A 73 10.15 -2.17 -3.80
CA ASP A 73 9.13 -1.23 -3.38
C ASP A 73 7.77 -1.52 -4.07
N LEU A 74 6.75 -0.71 -3.75
CA LEU A 74 5.43 -0.80 -4.39
C LEU A 74 5.42 -0.60 -5.90
N ASN A 75 6.40 0.12 -6.44
CA ASN A 75 6.51 0.40 -7.88
C ASN A 75 7.27 -0.72 -8.62
N GLY A 76 7.75 -1.74 -7.90
CA GLY A 76 8.58 -2.81 -8.44
C GLY A 76 10.05 -2.43 -8.59
N GLN A 77 10.49 -1.30 -8.04
CA GLN A 77 11.90 -0.96 -8.00
C GLN A 77 12.63 -1.91 -7.06
N VAL A 78 13.66 -2.57 -7.58
CA VAL A 78 14.53 -3.46 -6.79
C VAL A 78 15.38 -2.64 -5.84
N LEU A 79 15.21 -2.89 -4.55
CA LEU A 79 15.95 -2.27 -3.46
C LEU A 79 17.21 -3.10 -3.13
N ALA A 80 17.09 -4.42 -3.17
CA ALA A 80 18.19 -5.36 -2.95
C ALA A 80 17.87 -6.74 -3.54
N THR A 81 18.91 -7.51 -3.84
CA THR A 81 18.82 -8.90 -4.33
C THR A 81 19.84 -9.77 -3.59
N MET A 82 19.47 -11.02 -3.32
CA MET A 82 20.35 -12.01 -2.66
C MET A 82 20.13 -13.40 -3.26
N SER A 83 21.20 -14.16 -3.50
CA SER A 83 21.09 -15.56 -3.94
C SER A 83 20.92 -16.51 -2.74
N LEU A 84 20.12 -17.54 -2.92
CA LEU A 84 20.04 -18.70 -2.02
C LEU A 84 20.91 -19.81 -2.62
N VAL A 85 21.87 -20.32 -1.85
CA VAL A 85 22.80 -21.39 -2.26
C VAL A 85 22.95 -22.38 -1.12
N ASP A 86 22.33 -23.56 -1.27
CA ASP A 86 22.17 -24.59 -0.24
C ASP A 86 21.74 -24.05 1.15
N ASN A 87 21.03 -22.93 1.16
CA ASN A 87 20.59 -22.26 2.37
C ASN A 87 19.26 -21.56 2.10
N ALA A 88 18.26 -21.85 2.92
CA ALA A 88 16.93 -21.27 2.78
C ALA A 88 16.75 -19.95 3.53
N ARG A 89 17.80 -19.46 4.22
CA ARG A 89 17.74 -18.20 4.97
C ARG A 89 18.15 -17.02 4.11
N TYR A 90 17.45 -15.90 4.28
CA TYR A 90 17.82 -14.64 3.67
C TYR A 90 18.02 -13.53 4.71
N ARG A 91 18.76 -12.50 4.29
CA ARG A 91 18.97 -11.26 5.06
C ARG A 91 19.16 -10.08 4.11
N PHE A 92 18.44 -9.01 4.35
CA PHE A 92 18.65 -7.69 3.75
C PHE A 92 18.86 -6.64 4.82
N ASP A 93 19.83 -5.77 4.60
CA ASP A 93 20.02 -4.56 5.39
C ASP A 93 19.56 -3.37 4.55
N LEU A 94 18.41 -2.80 4.89
CA LEU A 94 17.80 -1.69 4.17
C LEU A 94 18.18 -0.36 4.85
N PRO A 95 18.51 0.69 4.08
CA PRO A 95 18.85 1.98 4.63
C PRO A 95 17.62 2.67 5.25
N ALA A 96 17.89 3.63 6.15
CA ALA A 96 16.88 4.54 6.65
C ALA A 96 16.22 5.29 5.48
N GLY A 97 14.93 5.62 5.61
CA GLY A 97 14.19 6.33 4.58
C GLY A 97 13.66 5.46 3.44
N THR A 98 13.94 4.14 3.43
CA THR A 98 13.27 3.23 2.49
C THR A 98 11.75 3.24 2.74
N SER A 99 10.97 3.43 1.68
CA SER A 99 9.50 3.45 1.73
C SER A 99 8.94 2.04 1.92
N TYR A 100 7.85 1.93 2.67
CA TYR A 100 7.10 0.69 2.82
C TYR A 100 5.69 0.81 2.22
N PRO A 101 5.03 -0.32 1.89
CA PRO A 101 5.47 -1.70 2.08
C PRO A 101 6.67 -2.09 1.21
N VAL A 102 7.55 -2.94 1.76
CA VAL A 102 8.59 -3.65 1.01
C VAL A 102 8.06 -5.04 0.68
N ILE A 103 8.21 -5.47 -0.57
CA ILE A 103 7.78 -6.79 -1.02
C ILE A 103 9.01 -7.66 -1.15
N LEU A 104 9.06 -8.76 -0.41
CA LEU A 104 10.12 -9.75 -0.52
C LEU A 104 9.60 -10.90 -1.39
N THR A 105 10.25 -11.16 -2.52
CA THR A 105 9.87 -12.23 -3.45
C THR A 105 11.04 -13.20 -3.60
N ALA A 106 10.79 -14.48 -3.31
CA ALA A 106 11.71 -15.57 -3.57
C ALA A 106 11.37 -16.24 -4.91
N TYR A 107 12.40 -16.47 -5.72
CA TYR A 107 12.35 -17.16 -7.00
C TYR A 107 13.14 -18.47 -6.87
N PRO A 108 12.45 -19.61 -6.68
CA PRO A 108 13.10 -20.92 -6.61
C PRO A 108 13.88 -21.27 -7.88
N ALA A 109 15.07 -21.83 -7.75
CA ALA A 109 15.85 -22.30 -8.91
C ALA A 109 15.23 -23.54 -9.60
N SER A 110 14.32 -24.25 -8.91
CA SER A 110 13.61 -25.41 -9.44
C SER A 110 12.55 -25.07 -10.51
N GLY A 111 12.24 -23.78 -10.71
CA GLY A 111 11.18 -23.34 -11.62
C GLY A 111 9.77 -23.37 -11.02
N GLU A 112 9.66 -23.63 -9.71
CA GLU A 112 8.41 -23.45 -8.96
C GLU A 112 7.97 -21.97 -8.92
N GLU A 113 6.68 -21.75 -8.63
CA GLU A 113 6.10 -20.42 -8.53
C GLU A 113 6.83 -19.53 -7.49
N PRO A 114 6.97 -18.21 -7.77
CA PRO A 114 7.56 -17.31 -6.81
C PRO A 114 6.73 -17.20 -5.53
N LEU A 115 7.42 -17.23 -4.39
CA LEU A 115 6.81 -17.03 -3.08
C LEU A 115 7.05 -15.59 -2.63
N ARG A 116 6.11 -14.99 -1.89
CA ARG A 116 6.26 -13.61 -1.40
C ARG A 116 5.74 -13.38 0.01
N VAL A 117 6.26 -12.33 0.62
CA VAL A 117 5.73 -11.72 1.84
C VAL A 117 5.80 -10.20 1.70
N VAL A 118 4.86 -9.51 2.33
CA VAL A 118 4.76 -8.05 2.28
C VAL A 118 5.02 -7.48 3.65
N VAL A 119 6.07 -6.65 3.75
CA VAL A 119 6.50 -5.99 4.98
C VAL A 119 5.89 -4.59 5.03
N ALA A 120 4.70 -4.50 5.64
CA ALA A 120 3.98 -3.22 5.85
C ALA A 120 4.25 -2.60 7.22
N ASN A 121 4.97 -3.29 8.12
CA ASN A 121 5.46 -2.73 9.38
C ASN A 121 6.80 -3.41 9.75
N PRO A 122 7.90 -2.66 9.92
CA PRO A 122 9.20 -3.19 10.35
C PRO A 122 9.27 -3.74 11.78
N THR A 123 8.26 -3.59 12.65
CA THR A 123 8.45 -3.97 14.07
C THR A 123 8.93 -5.43 14.24
N PRO A 124 8.42 -6.43 13.49
CA PRO A 124 9.06 -7.72 13.40
C PRO A 124 10.33 -7.63 12.57
N VAL A 125 11.44 -8.20 13.04
CA VAL A 125 12.68 -8.33 12.25
C VAL A 125 12.71 -9.60 11.38
N ASN A 126 11.79 -10.54 11.64
CA ASN A 126 11.71 -11.84 10.98
C ASN A 126 10.45 -11.93 10.11
N PHE A 127 10.63 -12.20 8.82
CA PHE A 127 9.54 -12.42 7.87
C PHE A 127 9.82 -13.67 7.05
N ASP A 128 9.13 -14.77 7.32
CA ASP A 128 9.29 -15.96 6.50
C ASP A 128 8.54 -15.79 5.17
N ILE A 129 9.15 -16.27 4.09
CA ILE A 129 8.57 -16.27 2.74
C ILE A 129 7.98 -17.66 2.52
N THR A 130 6.65 -17.77 2.62
CA THR A 130 5.94 -19.05 2.57
C THR A 130 4.76 -19.07 1.61
N SER A 131 4.21 -20.25 1.31
CA SER A 131 2.93 -20.38 0.59
C SER A 131 1.82 -19.57 1.27
N LEU A 132 1.76 -19.59 2.60
CA LEU A 132 0.77 -18.85 3.38
C LEU A 132 0.94 -17.33 3.22
N THR A 133 2.16 -16.80 3.39
CA THR A 133 2.39 -15.36 3.24
C THR A 133 2.15 -14.89 1.80
N THR A 134 2.38 -15.78 0.84
CA THR A 134 2.09 -15.56 -0.57
C THR A 134 0.58 -15.40 -0.77
N ALA A 135 -0.22 -16.33 -0.25
CA ALA A 135 -1.68 -16.26 -0.33
C ALA A 135 -2.24 -14.98 0.33
N ILE A 136 -1.70 -14.59 1.50
CA ILE A 136 -2.08 -13.35 2.18
C ILE A 136 -1.75 -12.12 1.31
N ALA A 137 -0.57 -12.09 0.71
CA ALA A 137 -0.17 -10.99 -0.17
C ALA A 137 -1.12 -10.90 -1.38
N GLU A 138 -1.37 -12.00 -2.08
CA GLU A 138 -2.26 -11.99 -3.25
C GLU A 138 -3.69 -11.59 -2.89
N GLN A 139 -4.23 -12.11 -1.78
CA GLN A 139 -5.55 -11.72 -1.29
C GLN A 139 -5.61 -10.22 -0.93
N ALA A 140 -4.59 -9.68 -0.26
CA ALA A 140 -4.52 -8.26 0.04
C ALA A 140 -4.46 -7.41 -1.23
N LYS A 141 -3.73 -7.86 -2.25
CA LYS A 141 -3.65 -7.21 -3.56
C LYS A 141 -5.03 -7.16 -4.22
N GLN A 142 -5.79 -8.25 -4.19
CA GLN A 142 -7.16 -8.33 -4.70
C GLN A 142 -8.12 -7.39 -3.95
N MET A 143 -7.88 -7.12 -2.67
CA MET A 143 -8.64 -6.15 -1.86
C MET A 143 -8.28 -4.68 -2.14
N GLY A 144 -7.50 -4.39 -3.19
CA GLY A 144 -7.11 -3.03 -3.56
C GLY A 144 -5.72 -2.61 -3.06
N GLY A 145 -4.83 -3.58 -2.82
CA GLY A 145 -3.40 -3.34 -2.61
C GLY A 145 -2.88 -3.63 -1.20
N TYR A 146 -1.57 -3.49 -1.02
CA TYR A 146 -0.81 -3.86 0.17
C TYR A 146 -0.93 -2.87 1.34
N THR A 147 -2.16 -2.50 1.69
CA THR A 147 -2.41 -1.70 2.89
C THR A 147 -2.40 -2.57 4.13
N ARG A 148 -2.06 -2.01 5.29
CA ARG A 148 -2.13 -2.72 6.59
C ARG A 148 -3.50 -3.35 6.81
N LYS A 149 -4.58 -2.63 6.50
CA LYS A 149 -5.96 -3.10 6.62
C LYS A 149 -6.21 -4.32 5.74
N ASN A 150 -5.77 -4.27 4.48
CA ASN A 150 -5.98 -5.38 3.55
C ASN A 150 -5.13 -6.59 3.92
N LEU A 151 -3.88 -6.41 4.34
CA LEU A 151 -3.02 -7.50 4.79
C LEU A 151 -3.57 -8.18 6.06
N GLN A 152 -4.09 -7.39 7.02
CA GLN A 152 -4.74 -7.94 8.20
C GLN A 152 -6.00 -8.72 7.82
N ARG A 153 -6.88 -8.11 7.01
CA ARG A 153 -8.10 -8.76 6.55
C ARG A 153 -7.79 -10.04 5.77
N ALA A 154 -6.82 -10.00 4.86
CA ALA A 154 -6.34 -11.15 4.11
C ALA A 154 -5.72 -12.23 5.02
N ALA A 155 -5.03 -11.85 6.08
CA ALA A 155 -4.53 -12.81 7.06
C ALA A 155 -5.66 -13.48 7.84
N PHE A 156 -6.67 -12.72 8.29
CA PHE A 156 -7.84 -13.25 8.99
C PHE A 156 -8.72 -14.15 8.12
N GLU A 157 -8.99 -13.71 6.89
CA GLU A 157 -9.77 -14.47 5.91
C GLU A 157 -8.96 -15.60 5.27
N GLY A 158 -7.63 -15.48 5.26
CA GLY A 158 -6.68 -16.42 4.67
C GLY A 158 -6.17 -17.49 5.64
N VAL A 159 -6.63 -17.49 6.90
CA VAL A 159 -6.51 -18.68 7.77
C VAL A 159 -7.49 -19.73 7.23
N ALA A 160 -7.03 -20.50 6.23
CA ALA A 160 -7.71 -21.58 5.50
C ALA A 160 -8.62 -21.05 4.34
N MET A 161 -8.52 -21.48 3.08
CA MET A 161 -8.18 -22.79 2.52
C MET A 161 -7.78 -22.67 1.04
N PRO A 162 -7.00 -23.61 0.48
CA PRO A 162 -7.08 -23.90 -0.96
C PRO A 162 -8.54 -24.24 -1.32
N ASP A 163 -9.02 -23.83 -2.50
CA ASP A 163 -10.44 -23.92 -2.91
C ASP A 163 -11.11 -25.30 -2.71
N ARG A 164 -10.32 -26.37 -2.54
CA ARG A 164 -10.78 -27.73 -2.28
C ARG A 164 -11.52 -27.96 -0.95
N ASP A 165 -11.34 -27.11 0.07
CA ASP A 165 -11.87 -27.40 1.42
C ASP A 165 -13.00 -26.44 1.88
N ARG A 166 -13.43 -25.51 1.02
CA ARG A 166 -14.36 -24.40 1.34
C ARG A 166 -15.76 -24.82 1.84
N THR A 167 -16.08 -26.11 1.92
CA THR A 167 -17.39 -26.65 2.33
C THR A 167 -17.45 -27.24 3.75
N GLN A 168 -16.39 -27.18 4.58
CA GLN A 168 -16.40 -27.81 5.92
C GLN A 168 -15.94 -26.97 7.12
N ALA A 169 -15.81 -25.65 7.02
CA ALA A 169 -15.31 -24.83 8.14
C ALA A 169 -16.43 -24.28 9.05
N GLY A 170 -17.14 -25.17 9.75
CA GLY A 170 -17.93 -24.80 10.92
C GLY A 170 -17.02 -24.66 12.15
N PHE A 171 -16.95 -23.45 12.70
CA PHE A 171 -16.66 -23.15 14.10
C PHE A 171 -15.36 -23.73 14.69
N ARG A 172 -14.24 -23.00 14.60
CA ARG A 172 -13.10 -23.19 15.53
C ARG A 172 -12.52 -21.84 15.94
N GLY A 173 -12.30 -21.72 17.26
CA GLY A 173 -12.04 -20.50 17.99
C GLY A 173 -10.81 -19.70 17.58
N ASP A 174 -10.68 -18.56 18.25
CA ASP A 174 -9.81 -17.42 17.94
C ASP A 174 -8.40 -17.79 17.40
N PRO A 175 -8.16 -17.60 16.09
CA PRO A 175 -6.88 -17.90 15.44
C PRO A 175 -5.79 -16.85 15.72
N THR A 176 -6.08 -15.80 16.51
CA THR A 176 -5.11 -14.70 16.78
C THR A 176 -3.99 -15.07 17.73
N LYS A 177 -4.09 -16.19 18.45
CA LYS A 177 -3.08 -16.59 19.45
C LYS A 177 -1.69 -16.82 18.87
N GLN A 178 -1.58 -17.34 17.64
CA GLN A 178 -0.27 -17.57 17.01
C GLN A 178 0.38 -16.29 16.46
N PHE A 179 -0.36 -15.18 16.43
CA PHE A 179 0.12 -13.87 15.99
C PHE A 179 0.42 -12.93 17.17
N GLY A 180 0.57 -13.47 18.38
CA GLY A 180 1.03 -12.71 19.54
C GLY A 180 -0.06 -12.02 20.36
N GLY A 181 -1.29 -12.55 20.39
CA GLY A 181 -2.35 -12.21 21.36
C GLY A 181 -2.54 -10.71 21.63
N TRP A 182 -3.48 -10.07 20.92
CA TRP A 182 -3.71 -8.63 21.00
C TRP A 182 -4.96 -8.35 21.84
N HIS A 183 -4.78 -7.86 23.08
CA HIS A 183 -5.84 -7.20 23.86
C HIS A 183 -6.01 -5.75 23.42
#